data_AF-A0AAN9YQ74-F1
#
_entry.id   AF-A0AAN9YQ74-F1
#
_cell.length_a   1.000
_cell.length_b   1.000
_cell.length_c   1.000
_cell.angle_alpha   90.00
_cell.angle_beta   90.00
_cell.angle_gamma   90.00
#
_symmetry.space_group_name_H-M   'P 1'
#
loop_
_entity.id
_entity.type
_entity.pdbx_description
1 polymer ?
#
loop_
_entity_poly.entity_id
_entity_poly.type
_entity_poly.pdbx_seq_one_letter_code
_entity_poly.pdbx_strand_id
1 'polypeptide(L)'
;MDILTYHIAVIPMSRVLHYALLTPLLLSVLFVIGSEIERYLARIPNLPGPRGLPLVGSLPWLWGKVHAEQYRQWAARYGDVFQVQLGQRTVVVVNSSSAARALFLGQRETTNSRPLFYVLHQKVQSGSVTSIGTSPWDESCKKRRKVAATALNKAAVASYFPIINLESRAFVADILEASQESESHTVDFRDAVRKFAINMVLTLNYGMRVESVKELHSNEIIKEIVHVETEISRLRDITRNYENYIPVLRPIYSLAARLRLYDGDYLPSIGRRRTGYHRTLLGKLRQAVATGTDRPCIQGNVLRDPDSRGLGEAEILSVSLSMMAGADTSQPTVAWAILLLARRPDVQARAYRAIADADPELLASPDVAHSRVEYIDAFTKEILRYFTALKIALPRATHDDLGATWQGATIPPKTALFLNSWACSRDETLYPDANIFAPERWLTADGAHSHQFAFGIGGRMCPASHLAHKALYAVFLHLFAHFEVLPAPAAGDDGDVFVDDALEGVAEKEQFVSTPRAVAARLVPRDRARTAEMLAKAAAVEAAAGTRTGTGTVIGTGLSSREKWWNNGRESTDGRGNEAE
;
A
#
# COMPACT_ATOMS: atom_id res chain seq x y z
N MET A 1 81.50 -15.30 15.00
CA MET A 1 80.68 -14.09 14.79
C MET A 1 80.26 -14.10 13.33
N ASP A 2 79.13 -14.74 13.03
CA ASP A 2 78.52 -14.73 11.70
C ASP A 2 77.37 -13.72 11.70
N ILE A 3 77.45 -12.74 10.79
CA ILE A 3 76.43 -11.71 10.61
C ILE A 3 75.55 -12.15 9.44
N LEU A 4 74.31 -12.56 9.75
CA LEU A 4 73.25 -12.83 8.79
C LEU A 4 72.96 -11.60 7.92
N THR A 5 73.22 -11.70 6.62
CA THR A 5 72.81 -10.72 5.61
C THR A 5 71.43 -11.13 5.06
N TYR A 6 70.38 -10.45 5.48
CA TYR A 6 69.02 -10.65 4.95
C TYR A 6 68.92 -10.01 3.55
N HIS A 7 68.85 -10.83 2.50
CA HIS A 7 68.47 -10.37 1.16
C HIS A 7 66.96 -10.13 1.10
N ILE A 8 66.55 -8.86 1.18
CA ILE A 8 65.17 -8.47 0.85
C ILE A 8 65.02 -8.57 -0.67
N ALA A 9 64.34 -9.61 -1.14
CA ALA A 9 64.01 -9.77 -2.56
C ALA A 9 63.07 -8.64 -3.00
N VAL A 10 63.59 -7.69 -3.79
CA VAL A 10 62.80 -6.59 -4.35
C VAL A 10 61.91 -7.17 -5.45
N ILE A 11 60.61 -7.28 -5.20
CA ILE A 11 59.64 -7.73 -6.20
C ILE A 11 59.57 -6.65 -7.30
N PRO A 12 59.74 -7.01 -8.60
CA PRO A 12 59.64 -6.06 -9.69
C PRO A 12 58.27 -5.39 -9.71
N MET A 13 58.24 -4.05 -9.79
CA MET A 13 57.00 -3.25 -9.80
C MET A 13 55.99 -3.74 -10.87
N SER A 14 56.47 -4.22 -12.02
CA SER A 14 55.64 -4.80 -13.08
C SER A 14 54.88 -6.05 -12.64
N ARG A 15 55.46 -6.92 -11.80
CA ARG A 15 54.78 -8.09 -11.24
C ARG A 15 53.74 -7.68 -10.20
N VAL A 16 54.06 -6.67 -9.38
CA VAL A 16 53.10 -6.12 -8.41
C VAL A 16 51.88 -5.54 -9.13
N LEU A 17 52.08 -4.73 -10.17
CA LEU A 17 51.00 -4.20 -11.01
C LEU A 17 50.19 -5.31 -11.70
N HIS A 18 50.86 -6.33 -12.23
CA HIS A 18 50.20 -7.46 -12.88
C HIS A 18 49.31 -8.24 -11.90
N TYR A 19 49.80 -8.56 -10.71
CA TYR A 19 48.99 -9.21 -9.67
C TYR A 19 47.89 -8.30 -9.13
N ALA A 20 48.14 -6.99 -9.01
CA ALA A 20 47.14 -6.01 -8.57
C ALA A 20 45.96 -5.89 -9.54
N LEU A 21 46.16 -6.14 -10.84
CA LEU A 21 45.10 -6.12 -11.85
C LEU A 21 44.45 -7.49 -12.06
N LEU A 22 45.23 -8.57 -12.06
CA LEU A 22 44.70 -9.93 -12.27
C LEU A 22 43.91 -10.45 -11.07
N THR A 23 44.31 -10.11 -9.84
CA THR A 23 43.63 -10.63 -8.64
C THR A 23 42.17 -10.15 -8.56
N PRO A 24 41.84 -8.86 -8.72
CA PRO A 24 40.45 -8.41 -8.75
C PRO A 24 39.65 -9.00 -9.91
N LEU A 25 40.26 -9.18 -11.08
CA LEU A 25 39.61 -9.80 -12.23
C LEU A 25 39.26 -11.26 -11.95
N LEU A 26 40.21 -12.04 -11.43
CA LEU A 26 40.00 -13.44 -11.06
C LEU A 26 38.93 -13.56 -9.97
N LEU A 27 39.00 -12.74 -8.92
CA LEU A 27 37.98 -12.71 -7.86
C LEU A 27 36.60 -12.34 -8.41
N SER A 28 36.52 -11.42 -9.37
CA SER A 28 35.25 -11.07 -10.03
C SER A 28 34.70 -12.23 -10.84
N VAL A 29 35.55 -12.94 -11.60
CA VAL A 29 35.14 -14.13 -12.36
C VAL A 29 34.67 -15.25 -11.43
N LEU A 30 35.42 -15.54 -10.37
CA LEU A 30 35.04 -16.55 -9.37
C LEU A 30 33.74 -16.17 -8.66
N PHE A 31 33.54 -14.89 -8.34
CA PHE A 31 32.30 -14.38 -7.76
C PHE A 31 31.11 -14.56 -8.71
N VAL A 32 31.28 -14.26 -10.01
CA VAL A 32 30.24 -14.49 -11.03
C VAL A 32 29.92 -15.97 -11.14
N ILE A 33 30.93 -16.83 -11.26
CA ILE A 33 30.73 -18.29 -11.35
C ILE A 33 30.01 -18.81 -10.10
N GLY A 34 30.46 -18.42 -8.90
CA GLY A 34 29.81 -18.80 -7.64
C GLY A 34 28.36 -18.33 -7.58
N SER A 35 28.09 -17.07 -7.92
CA SER A 35 26.73 -16.50 -7.98
C SER A 35 25.84 -17.25 -8.97
N GLU A 36 26.38 -17.68 -10.12
CA GLU A 36 25.64 -18.43 -11.12
C GLU A 36 25.36 -19.87 -10.70
N ILE A 37 26.28 -20.51 -9.98
CA ILE A 37 26.06 -21.82 -9.37
C ILE A 37 24.95 -21.72 -8.33
N GLU A 38 25.02 -20.74 -7.41
CA GLU A 38 23.96 -20.49 -6.43
C GLU A 38 22.61 -20.26 -7.10
N ARG A 39 22.58 -19.44 -8.16
CA ARG A 39 21.38 -19.14 -8.95
C ARG A 39 20.80 -20.40 -9.60
N TYR A 40 21.65 -21.24 -10.19
CA TYR A 40 21.23 -22.50 -10.81
C TYR A 40 20.65 -23.47 -9.78
N LEU A 41 21.32 -23.63 -8.64
CA LEU A 41 20.90 -24.51 -7.54
C LEU A 41 19.64 -24.01 -6.83
N ALA A 42 19.42 -22.69 -6.79
CA ALA A 42 18.22 -22.09 -6.21
C ALA A 42 16.96 -22.28 -7.07
N ARG A 43 17.09 -22.73 -8.33
CA ARG A 43 15.92 -23.00 -9.16
C ARG A 43 15.17 -24.23 -8.68
N ILE A 44 13.85 -24.16 -8.76
CA ILE A 44 12.95 -25.22 -8.31
C ILE A 44 12.83 -26.28 -9.41
N PRO A 45 13.23 -27.54 -9.17
CA PRO A 45 13.06 -28.61 -10.15
C PRO A 45 11.59 -28.82 -10.51
N ASN A 46 11.32 -29.20 -11.76
CA ASN A 46 9.97 -29.48 -12.29
C ASN A 46 8.99 -28.29 -12.27
N LEU A 47 9.43 -27.09 -11.90
CA LEU A 47 8.63 -25.88 -12.03
C LEU A 47 9.13 -25.05 -13.24
N PRO A 48 8.30 -24.79 -14.26
CA PRO A 48 8.73 -24.05 -15.44
C PRO A 48 8.99 -22.56 -15.12
N GLY A 49 9.64 -21.85 -16.05
CA GLY A 49 9.82 -20.41 -15.97
C GLY A 49 11.07 -19.88 -16.69
N PRO A 50 11.18 -18.56 -16.90
CA PRO A 50 12.30 -17.97 -17.64
C PRO A 50 13.64 -18.23 -16.93
N ARG A 51 14.71 -18.46 -17.72
CA ARG A 51 16.05 -18.76 -17.20
C ARG A 51 16.82 -17.53 -16.70
N GLY A 52 16.51 -16.32 -17.17
CA GLY A 52 17.23 -15.11 -16.74
C GLY A 52 18.59 -14.93 -17.40
N LEU A 53 19.08 -13.69 -17.44
CA LEU A 53 20.48 -13.37 -17.72
C LEU A 53 21.37 -13.66 -16.49
N PRO A 54 22.69 -13.86 -16.67
CA PRO A 54 23.62 -13.99 -15.55
C PRO A 54 23.54 -12.78 -14.59
N LEU A 55 23.72 -13.03 -13.29
CA LEU A 55 23.67 -12.11 -12.14
C LEU A 55 22.32 -11.43 -11.87
N VAL A 56 21.65 -10.96 -12.90
CA VAL A 56 20.44 -10.12 -12.80
C VAL A 56 19.15 -10.93 -13.00
N GLY A 57 19.25 -12.15 -13.50
CA GLY A 57 18.09 -13.01 -13.76
C GLY A 57 17.14 -12.35 -14.75
N SER A 58 15.87 -12.27 -14.37
CA SER A 58 14.78 -11.77 -15.20
C SER A 58 14.47 -10.29 -14.99
N LEU A 59 15.21 -9.60 -14.10
CA LEU A 59 15.01 -8.18 -13.80
C LEU A 59 15.03 -7.29 -15.06
N PRO A 60 15.94 -7.47 -16.04
CA PRO A 60 15.96 -6.62 -17.23
C PRO A 60 14.70 -6.74 -18.10
N TRP A 61 14.00 -7.88 -18.04
CA TRP A 61 12.73 -8.05 -18.78
C TRP A 61 11.52 -7.45 -18.07
N LEU A 62 11.67 -7.11 -16.79
CA LEU A 62 10.66 -6.45 -15.95
C LEU A 62 10.84 -4.92 -15.93
N TRP A 63 12.06 -4.44 -16.18
CA TRP A 63 12.39 -3.02 -16.24
C TRP A 63 11.44 -2.24 -17.17
N GLY A 64 10.88 -1.15 -16.65
CA GLY A 64 9.99 -0.24 -17.37
C GLY A 64 8.62 -0.84 -17.72
N LYS A 65 8.25 -1.99 -17.16
CA LYS A 65 6.98 -2.68 -17.46
C LYS A 65 6.09 -2.80 -16.24
N VAL A 66 4.79 -2.98 -16.50
CA VAL A 66 3.85 -3.40 -15.46
C VAL A 66 4.06 -4.88 -15.17
N HIS A 67 4.68 -5.20 -14.03
CA HIS A 67 5.10 -6.56 -13.69
C HIS A 67 3.94 -7.57 -13.71
N ALA A 68 2.75 -7.17 -13.26
CA ALA A 68 1.57 -8.01 -13.30
C ALA A 68 1.18 -8.44 -14.72
N GLU A 69 1.30 -7.54 -15.70
CA GLU A 69 1.05 -7.91 -17.09
C GLU A 69 2.17 -8.80 -17.63
N GLN A 70 3.43 -8.48 -17.35
CA GLN A 70 4.55 -9.32 -17.80
C GLN A 70 4.46 -10.75 -17.22
N TYR A 71 4.05 -10.90 -15.96
CA TYR A 71 3.81 -12.19 -15.35
C TYR A 71 2.60 -12.92 -15.94
N ARG A 72 1.52 -12.22 -16.29
CA ARG A 72 0.38 -12.81 -17.00
C ARG A 72 0.79 -13.35 -18.37
N GLN A 73 1.61 -12.59 -19.11
CA GLN A 73 2.15 -13.04 -20.40
C GLN A 73 3.04 -14.28 -20.26
N TRP A 74 3.88 -14.32 -19.21
CA TRP A 74 4.66 -15.51 -18.90
C TRP A 74 3.81 -16.69 -18.45
N ALA A 75 2.68 -16.47 -17.78
CA ALA A 75 1.76 -17.53 -17.41
C ALA A 75 1.19 -18.25 -18.65
N ALA A 76 0.93 -17.53 -19.74
CA ALA A 76 0.49 -18.14 -21.00
C ALA A 76 1.55 -19.10 -21.61
N ARG A 77 2.83 -18.92 -21.27
CA ARG A 77 3.94 -19.75 -21.78
C ARG A 77 4.36 -20.85 -20.82
N TYR A 78 4.36 -20.57 -19.52
CA TYR A 78 4.91 -21.45 -18.48
C TYR A 78 3.83 -22.06 -17.58
N GLY A 79 2.56 -21.74 -17.79
CA GLY A 79 1.44 -22.16 -16.95
C GLY A 79 1.15 -21.19 -15.80
N ASP A 80 0.03 -21.41 -15.11
CA ASP A 80 -0.50 -20.50 -14.08
C ASP A 80 0.42 -20.28 -12.88
N VAL A 81 1.29 -21.25 -12.60
CA VAL A 81 2.30 -21.18 -11.54
C VAL A 81 3.66 -21.50 -12.13
N PHE A 82 4.58 -20.56 -12.03
CA PHE A 82 5.93 -20.69 -12.58
C PHE A 82 6.95 -19.97 -11.69
N GLN A 83 8.23 -20.31 -11.85
CA GLN A 83 9.32 -19.63 -11.16
C GLN A 83 9.98 -18.52 -11.99
N VAL A 84 10.39 -17.45 -11.35
CA VAL A 84 11.18 -16.37 -11.91
C VAL A 84 12.44 -16.18 -11.07
N GLN A 85 13.57 -16.02 -11.74
CA GLN A 85 14.81 -15.65 -11.09
C GLN A 85 14.94 -14.12 -11.03
N LEU A 86 14.92 -13.52 -9.84
CA LEU A 86 15.17 -12.09 -9.63
C LEU A 86 16.53 -11.92 -8.98
N GLY A 87 17.54 -11.55 -9.77
CA GLY A 87 18.94 -11.62 -9.35
C GLY A 87 19.32 -13.03 -8.85
N GLN A 88 19.74 -13.13 -7.60
CA GLN A 88 20.05 -14.39 -6.93
C GLN A 88 18.84 -15.05 -6.23
N ARG A 89 17.67 -14.40 -6.19
CA ARG A 89 16.49 -14.93 -5.50
C ARG A 89 15.50 -15.58 -6.47
N THR A 90 15.17 -16.84 -6.22
CA THR A 90 14.07 -17.53 -6.91
C THR A 90 12.74 -17.16 -6.28
N VAL A 91 11.75 -16.83 -7.12
CA VAL A 91 10.39 -16.47 -6.72
C VAL A 91 9.39 -17.32 -7.51
N VAL A 92 8.31 -17.76 -6.87
CA VAL A 92 7.19 -18.42 -7.55
C VAL A 92 6.06 -17.41 -7.76
N VAL A 93 5.55 -17.32 -8.97
CA VAL A 93 4.45 -16.42 -9.33
C VAL A 93 3.18 -17.22 -9.60
N VAL A 94 2.06 -16.79 -9.03
CA VAL A 94 0.74 -17.43 -9.14
C VAL A 94 -0.23 -16.47 -9.84
N ASN A 95 -0.81 -16.90 -10.97
CA ASN A 95 -1.55 -16.00 -11.88
C ASN A 95 -3.03 -16.33 -12.05
N SER A 96 -3.49 -17.56 -11.77
CA SER A 96 -4.91 -17.92 -11.87
C SER A 96 -5.60 -18.02 -10.51
N SER A 97 -6.92 -17.83 -10.52
CA SER A 97 -7.74 -17.89 -9.32
C SER A 97 -7.74 -19.30 -8.70
N SER A 98 -7.75 -20.34 -9.53
CA SER A 98 -7.69 -21.75 -9.11
C SER A 98 -6.37 -22.10 -8.44
N ALA A 99 -5.23 -21.68 -9.04
CA ALA A 99 -3.91 -21.87 -8.47
C ALA A 99 -3.74 -21.09 -7.16
N ALA A 100 -4.24 -19.86 -7.10
CA ALA A 100 -4.22 -19.05 -5.88
C ALA A 100 -5.00 -19.73 -4.74
N ARG A 101 -6.18 -20.32 -5.02
CA ARG A 101 -6.93 -21.10 -4.02
C ARG A 101 -6.15 -22.34 -3.58
N ALA A 102 -5.62 -23.12 -4.52
CA ALA A 102 -4.89 -24.35 -4.20
C ALA A 102 -3.64 -24.12 -3.33
N LEU A 103 -2.84 -23.10 -3.64
CA LEU A 103 -1.63 -22.79 -2.88
C LEU A 103 -1.92 -22.01 -1.58
N PHE A 104 -2.67 -20.90 -1.66
CA PHE A 104 -2.82 -19.99 -0.53
C PHE A 104 -3.97 -20.31 0.42
N LEU A 105 -4.96 -21.10 -0.01
CA LEU A 105 -5.99 -21.67 0.88
C LEU A 105 -5.69 -23.13 1.19
N GLY A 106 -5.45 -23.95 0.17
CA GLY A 106 -5.22 -25.38 0.31
C GLY A 106 -3.95 -25.72 1.09
N GLN A 107 -2.90 -24.91 0.97
CA GLN A 107 -1.63 -25.10 1.67
C GLN A 107 -1.29 -23.89 2.56
N ARG A 108 -2.30 -23.36 3.26
CA ARG A 108 -2.15 -22.15 4.09
C ARG A 108 -1.11 -22.28 5.21
N GLU A 109 -0.97 -23.48 5.79
CA GLU A 109 -0.01 -23.72 6.88
C GLU A 109 1.44 -23.57 6.41
N THR A 110 1.70 -23.73 5.11
CA THR A 110 3.04 -23.58 4.54
C THR A 110 3.23 -22.22 3.87
N THR A 111 2.19 -21.62 3.28
CA THR A 111 2.31 -20.42 2.43
C THR A 111 1.93 -19.09 3.10
N ASN A 112 1.73 -19.05 4.42
CA ASN A 112 1.30 -17.83 5.14
C ASN A 112 2.45 -16.93 5.62
N SER A 113 3.72 -17.31 5.47
CA SER A 113 4.83 -16.47 5.92
C SER A 113 5.09 -15.27 4.99
N ARG A 114 6.03 -14.39 5.37
CA ARG A 114 6.48 -13.24 4.59
C ARG A 114 7.98 -13.31 4.39
N PRO A 115 8.50 -12.96 3.20
CA PRO A 115 9.94 -12.86 2.99
C PRO A 115 10.48 -11.61 3.71
N LEU A 116 11.72 -11.72 4.18
CA LEU A 116 12.50 -10.56 4.61
C LEU A 116 13.33 -10.03 3.43
N PHE A 117 13.31 -8.72 3.25
CA PHE A 117 14.01 -7.99 2.20
C PHE A 117 15.09 -7.09 2.81
N TYR A 118 16.18 -6.86 2.05
CA TYR A 118 17.30 -6.05 2.51
C TYR A 118 16.88 -4.60 2.77
N VAL A 119 16.21 -3.97 1.81
CA VAL A 119 15.85 -2.55 1.89
C VAL A 119 14.82 -2.31 3.00
N LEU A 120 13.64 -2.89 2.88
CA LEU A 120 12.56 -2.62 3.83
C LEU A 120 12.86 -3.16 5.24
N HIS A 121 13.31 -4.41 5.37
CA HIS A 121 13.45 -5.02 6.70
C HIS A 121 14.79 -4.71 7.36
N GLN A 122 15.90 -4.70 6.61
CA GLN A 122 17.24 -4.50 7.19
C GLN A 122 17.73 -3.05 7.16
N LYS A 123 17.24 -2.17 6.28
CA LYS A 123 17.63 -0.75 6.27
C LYS A 123 16.59 0.14 6.92
N VAL A 124 15.33 0.00 6.53
CA VAL A 124 14.25 0.86 7.04
C VAL A 124 13.77 0.38 8.40
N GLN A 125 13.51 -0.92 8.56
CA GLN A 125 12.92 -1.47 9.78
C GLN A 125 13.96 -2.01 10.79
N SER A 126 15.26 -1.86 10.53
CA SER A 126 16.29 -2.29 11.48
C SER A 126 16.20 -1.48 12.77
N GLY A 127 15.91 -2.16 13.88
CA GLY A 127 15.65 -1.52 15.17
C GLY A 127 14.33 -0.76 15.26
N SER A 128 13.41 -0.93 14.29
CA SER A 128 12.09 -0.29 14.26
C SER A 128 10.96 -1.32 14.21
N VAL A 129 9.71 -0.85 14.32
CA VAL A 129 8.52 -1.69 14.35
C VAL A 129 8.12 -2.15 12.94
N THR A 130 7.84 -3.45 12.76
CA THR A 130 7.36 -4.00 11.49
C THR A 130 5.83 -3.96 11.42
N SER A 131 5.25 -3.86 10.21
CA SER A 131 3.79 -3.94 10.02
C SER A 131 3.31 -5.39 9.98
N ILE A 132 2.04 -5.65 10.32
CA ILE A 132 1.42 -6.99 10.22
C ILE A 132 1.51 -7.52 8.78
N GLY A 133 1.36 -6.63 7.80
CA GLY A 133 1.40 -6.97 6.38
C GLY A 133 2.77 -7.47 5.91
N THR A 134 3.86 -7.09 6.60
CA THR A 134 5.25 -7.38 6.20
C THR A 134 6.00 -8.30 7.16
N SER A 135 5.40 -8.69 8.29
CA SER A 135 6.01 -9.62 9.25
C SER A 135 5.86 -11.10 8.84
N PRO A 136 6.89 -11.94 9.07
CA PRO A 136 6.79 -13.40 9.01
C PRO A 136 5.64 -13.95 9.88
N TRP A 137 5.24 -15.19 9.64
CA TRP A 137 4.11 -15.79 10.36
C TRP A 137 4.55 -16.48 11.64
N ASP A 138 4.77 -15.68 12.68
CA ASP A 138 5.08 -16.11 14.04
C ASP A 138 3.91 -15.85 15.02
N GLU A 139 4.06 -16.26 16.28
CA GLU A 139 3.04 -16.05 17.33
C GLU A 139 2.73 -14.57 17.55
N SER A 140 3.72 -13.69 17.50
CA SER A 140 3.52 -12.23 17.61
C SER A 140 2.64 -11.71 16.47
N CYS A 141 2.93 -12.11 15.23
CA CYS A 141 2.14 -11.73 14.05
C CYS A 141 0.71 -12.25 14.14
N LYS A 142 0.51 -13.48 14.61
CA LYS A 142 -0.83 -14.06 14.83
C LYS A 142 -1.63 -13.24 15.85
N LYS A 143 -1.03 -12.89 17.00
CA LYS A 143 -1.68 -12.07 18.03
C LYS A 143 -2.04 -10.67 17.53
N ARG A 144 -1.09 -9.96 16.91
CA ARG A 144 -1.33 -8.63 16.30
C ARG A 144 -2.46 -8.68 15.27
N ARG A 145 -2.46 -9.72 14.43
CA ARG A 145 -3.49 -9.90 13.40
C ARG A 145 -4.86 -10.22 14.01
N LYS A 146 -4.93 -11.03 15.07
CA LYS A 146 -6.17 -11.33 15.79
C LYS A 146 -6.80 -10.04 16.31
N VAL A 147 -6.04 -9.24 17.05
CA VAL A 147 -6.50 -7.96 17.62
C VAL A 147 -6.94 -6.98 16.52
N ALA A 148 -6.15 -6.85 15.44
CA ALA A 148 -6.55 -6.02 14.30
C ALA A 148 -7.86 -6.53 13.65
N ALA A 149 -8.03 -7.85 13.50
CA ALA A 149 -9.26 -8.43 12.93
C ALA A 149 -10.47 -8.21 13.84
N THR A 150 -10.31 -8.25 15.17
CA THR A 150 -11.37 -7.91 16.13
C THR A 150 -11.80 -6.45 15.96
N ALA A 151 -10.85 -5.52 15.88
CA ALA A 151 -11.12 -4.11 15.68
C ALA A 151 -11.68 -3.76 14.28
N LEU A 152 -11.60 -4.67 13.31
CA LEU A 152 -12.05 -4.47 11.92
C LEU A 152 -13.19 -5.40 11.50
N ASN A 153 -13.78 -6.14 12.45
CA ASN A 153 -14.93 -6.98 12.15
C ASN A 153 -16.17 -6.11 11.81
N LYS A 154 -17.22 -6.73 11.27
CA LYS A 154 -18.43 -6.01 10.83
C LYS A 154 -19.07 -5.14 11.92
N ALA A 155 -19.11 -5.63 13.16
CA ALA A 155 -19.70 -4.91 14.27
C ALA A 155 -18.85 -3.70 14.69
N ALA A 156 -17.52 -3.87 14.77
CA ALA A 156 -16.60 -2.78 15.05
C ALA A 156 -16.64 -1.72 13.93
N VAL A 157 -16.65 -2.15 12.66
CA VAL A 157 -16.72 -1.25 11.51
C VAL A 157 -17.99 -0.39 11.51
N ALA A 158 -19.14 -0.92 11.95
CA ALA A 158 -20.37 -0.14 12.08
C ALA A 158 -20.20 1.05 13.05
N SER A 159 -19.40 0.89 14.12
CA SER A 159 -19.12 2.00 15.05
C SER A 159 -18.30 3.14 14.43
N TYR A 160 -17.68 2.91 13.26
CA TYR A 160 -16.87 3.90 12.54
C TYR A 160 -17.62 4.62 11.43
N PHE A 161 -18.86 4.24 11.13
CA PHE A 161 -19.66 4.84 10.07
C PHE A 161 -19.88 6.36 10.20
N PRO A 162 -20.02 6.95 11.40
CA PRO A 162 -20.06 8.39 11.52
C PRO A 162 -18.83 9.07 10.90
N ILE A 163 -17.64 8.49 11.07
CA ILE A 163 -16.40 9.01 10.47
C ILE A 163 -16.40 8.79 8.95
N ILE A 164 -16.83 7.62 8.47
CA ILE A 164 -16.93 7.34 7.03
C ILE A 164 -17.86 8.34 6.33
N ASN A 165 -19.03 8.57 6.91
CA ASN A 165 -20.02 9.49 6.37
C ASN A 165 -19.48 10.92 6.35
N LEU A 166 -18.90 11.37 7.47
CA LEU A 166 -18.26 12.68 7.58
C LEU A 166 -17.22 12.90 6.47
N GLU A 167 -16.29 11.98 6.29
CA GLU A 167 -15.24 12.17 5.28
C GLU A 167 -15.76 12.05 3.85
N SER A 168 -16.77 11.21 3.60
CA SER A 168 -17.38 11.12 2.28
C SER A 168 -18.10 12.42 1.88
N ARG A 169 -18.71 13.12 2.85
CA ARG A 169 -19.33 14.44 2.66
C ARG A 169 -18.30 15.55 2.56
N ALA A 170 -17.24 15.49 3.38
CA ALA A 170 -16.13 16.42 3.28
C ALA A 170 -15.46 16.36 1.90
N PHE A 171 -15.31 15.14 1.34
CA PHE A 171 -14.84 14.98 -0.03
C PHE A 171 -15.75 15.66 -1.06
N VAL A 172 -17.07 15.55 -0.92
CA VAL A 172 -18.03 16.29 -1.79
C VAL A 172 -17.84 17.79 -1.65
N ALA A 173 -17.70 18.29 -0.42
CA ALA A 173 -17.48 19.71 -0.18
C ALA A 173 -16.17 20.21 -0.82
N ASP A 174 -15.07 19.46 -0.66
CA ASP A 174 -13.77 19.79 -1.26
C ASP A 174 -13.84 19.82 -2.80
N ILE A 175 -14.52 18.85 -3.41
CA ILE A 175 -14.73 18.82 -4.87
C ILE A 175 -15.65 19.94 -5.33
N LEU A 176 -16.71 20.25 -4.58
CA LEU A 176 -17.63 21.34 -4.90
C LEU A 176 -16.91 22.69 -4.88
N GLU A 177 -16.11 22.96 -3.84
CA GLU A 177 -15.28 24.16 -3.73
C GLU A 177 -14.31 24.26 -4.92
N ALA A 178 -13.52 23.21 -5.18
CA ALA A 178 -12.56 23.19 -6.28
C ALA A 178 -13.23 23.32 -7.67
N SER A 179 -14.43 22.74 -7.86
CA SER A 179 -15.17 22.87 -9.11
C SER A 179 -15.62 24.30 -9.39
N GLN A 180 -15.82 25.11 -8.35
CA GLN A 180 -16.28 26.50 -8.47
C GLN A 180 -15.14 27.47 -8.80
N GLU A 181 -13.90 27.10 -8.51
CA GLU A 181 -12.72 27.91 -8.85
C GLU A 181 -12.44 27.94 -10.36
N SER A 182 -12.97 26.98 -11.12
CA SER A 182 -12.83 26.90 -12.58
C SER A 182 -14.15 27.14 -13.28
N GLU A 183 -14.20 28.09 -14.22
CA GLU A 183 -15.36 28.30 -15.11
C GLU A 183 -15.73 27.03 -15.90
N SER A 184 -14.74 26.22 -16.25
CA SER A 184 -14.93 24.95 -16.97
C SER A 184 -15.32 23.78 -16.07
N HIS A 185 -15.34 23.98 -14.74
CA HIS A 185 -15.46 22.94 -13.72
C HIS A 185 -14.34 21.89 -13.74
N THR A 186 -13.19 22.22 -14.33
CA THR A 186 -12.01 21.34 -14.32
C THR A 186 -11.36 21.36 -12.95
N VAL A 187 -11.23 20.19 -12.33
CA VAL A 187 -10.69 20.02 -10.98
C VAL A 187 -9.49 19.09 -11.04
N ASP A 188 -8.36 19.51 -10.48
CA ASP A 188 -7.30 18.59 -10.05
C ASP A 188 -7.75 17.92 -8.75
N PHE A 189 -8.18 16.67 -8.84
CA PHE A 189 -8.81 15.99 -7.71
C PHE A 189 -7.79 15.40 -6.73
N ARG A 190 -6.47 15.51 -6.98
CA ARG A 190 -5.45 14.83 -6.18
C ARG A 190 -5.51 15.16 -4.70
N ASP A 191 -5.66 16.43 -4.35
CA ASP A 191 -5.66 16.86 -2.95
C ASP A 191 -6.94 16.46 -2.22
N ALA A 192 -8.10 16.56 -2.86
CA ALA A 192 -9.36 16.07 -2.30
C ALA A 192 -9.31 14.55 -2.07
N VAL A 193 -8.84 13.80 -3.06
CA VAL A 193 -8.71 12.34 -2.97
C VAL A 193 -7.66 11.94 -1.91
N ARG A 194 -6.54 12.66 -1.82
CA ARG A 194 -5.50 12.45 -0.80
C ARG A 194 -6.02 12.75 0.60
N LYS A 195 -6.71 13.87 0.81
CA LYS A 195 -7.33 14.23 2.10
C LYS A 195 -8.30 13.15 2.55
N PHE A 196 -9.21 12.71 1.67
CA PHE A 196 -10.13 11.60 1.95
C PHE A 196 -9.37 10.34 2.39
N ALA A 197 -8.39 9.90 1.60
CA ALA A 197 -7.62 8.68 1.88
C ALA A 197 -6.82 8.77 3.20
N ILE A 198 -6.25 9.93 3.50
CA ILE A 198 -5.50 10.17 4.75
C ILE A 198 -6.44 10.22 5.95
N ASN A 199 -7.60 10.89 5.87
CA ASN A 199 -8.55 10.91 6.97
C ASN A 199 -9.16 9.52 7.23
N MET A 200 -9.36 8.72 6.18
CA MET A 200 -9.72 7.30 6.32
C MET A 200 -8.71 6.49 7.13
N VAL A 201 -7.46 6.90 7.27
CA VAL A 201 -6.50 6.20 8.13
C VAL A 201 -6.18 6.96 9.41
N LEU A 202 -6.01 8.27 9.39
CA LEU A 202 -5.66 9.05 10.58
C LEU A 202 -6.85 9.19 11.53
N THR A 203 -8.06 9.44 11.01
CA THR A 203 -9.23 9.63 11.87
C THR A 203 -9.73 8.29 12.37
N LEU A 204 -9.80 7.29 11.49
CA LEU A 204 -10.20 5.94 11.89
C LEU A 204 -9.17 5.24 12.76
N ASN A 205 -7.87 5.52 12.65
CA ASN A 205 -6.87 4.89 13.52
C ASN A 205 -6.62 5.68 14.80
N TYR A 206 -6.52 7.01 14.72
CA TYR A 206 -6.06 7.85 15.82
C TYR A 206 -7.06 8.89 16.32
N GLY A 207 -8.18 9.11 15.61
CA GLY A 207 -9.06 10.26 15.86
C GLY A 207 -8.42 11.61 15.51
N MET A 208 -7.35 11.61 14.70
CA MET A 208 -6.72 12.81 14.15
C MET A 208 -7.29 13.08 12.75
N ARG A 209 -7.61 14.34 12.45
CA ARG A 209 -8.25 14.72 11.18
C ARG A 209 -7.50 15.86 10.51
N VAL A 210 -7.40 15.81 9.18
CA VAL A 210 -7.00 16.93 8.34
C VAL A 210 -8.27 17.70 7.96
N GLU A 211 -8.40 18.94 8.41
CA GLU A 211 -9.66 19.68 8.28
C GLU A 211 -9.88 20.20 6.85
N SER A 212 -8.81 20.68 6.21
CA SER A 212 -8.86 21.26 4.86
C SER A 212 -7.76 20.73 3.94
N VAL A 213 -7.97 20.80 2.63
CA VAL A 213 -6.95 20.43 1.63
C VAL A 213 -5.68 21.30 1.76
N LYS A 214 -5.82 22.54 2.24
CA LYS A 214 -4.70 23.47 2.45
C LYS A 214 -3.69 22.94 3.48
N GLU A 215 -4.17 22.23 4.51
CA GLU A 215 -3.29 21.64 5.54
C GLU A 215 -2.36 20.56 5.00
N LEU A 216 -2.71 19.90 3.89
CA LEU A 216 -1.79 18.95 3.24
C LEU A 216 -0.46 19.60 2.84
N HIS A 217 -0.46 20.92 2.61
CA HIS A 217 0.69 21.67 2.14
C HIS A 217 1.23 22.70 3.15
N SER A 218 0.40 23.15 4.10
CA SER A 218 0.79 24.13 5.11
C SER A 218 1.15 23.52 6.46
N ASN A 219 0.61 22.34 6.79
CA ASN A 219 0.85 21.70 8.08
C ASN A 219 2.06 20.77 8.00
N GLU A 220 3.17 21.18 8.64
CA GLU A 220 4.44 20.43 8.65
C GLU A 220 4.29 18.99 9.13
N ILE A 221 3.36 18.71 10.04
CA ILE A 221 3.13 17.38 10.58
C ILE A 221 2.45 16.48 9.56
N ILE A 222 1.45 17.03 8.86
CA ILE A 222 0.73 16.29 7.83
C ILE A 222 1.67 16.02 6.66
N LYS A 223 2.43 17.04 6.20
CA LYS A 223 3.46 16.88 5.17
C LYS A 223 4.46 15.79 5.51
N GLU A 224 4.91 15.77 6.76
CA GLU A 224 5.83 14.76 7.27
C GLU A 224 5.24 13.36 7.21
N ILE A 225 4.00 13.17 7.68
CA ILE A 225 3.31 11.88 7.62
C ILE A 225 3.12 11.44 6.17
N VAL A 226 2.66 12.33 5.28
CA VAL A 226 2.47 12.05 3.85
C VAL A 226 3.79 11.63 3.20
N HIS A 227 4.87 12.36 3.47
CA HIS A 227 6.19 12.05 2.95
C HIS A 227 6.67 10.67 3.42
N VAL A 228 6.62 10.41 4.73
CA VAL A 228 7.08 9.13 5.30
C VAL A 228 6.27 7.96 4.76
N GLU A 229 4.94 8.04 4.70
CA GLU A 229 4.13 6.93 4.17
C GLU A 229 4.32 6.75 2.65
N THR A 230 4.50 7.83 1.90
CA THR A 230 4.83 7.74 0.46
C THR A 230 6.17 7.01 0.24
N GLU A 231 7.19 7.33 1.02
CA GLU A 231 8.48 6.63 0.94
C GLU A 231 8.35 5.17 1.37
N ILE A 232 7.59 4.86 2.41
CA ILE A 232 7.31 3.47 2.82
C ILE A 232 6.59 2.68 1.72
N SER A 233 5.64 3.30 1.02
CA SER A 233 4.98 2.70 -0.15
C SER A 233 5.97 2.37 -1.27
N ARG A 234 6.86 3.32 -1.61
CA ARG A 234 7.95 3.10 -2.59
C ARG A 234 8.92 1.99 -2.17
N LEU A 235 9.27 1.93 -0.88
CA LEU A 235 10.20 0.95 -0.33
C LEU A 235 9.59 -0.45 -0.17
N ARG A 236 8.25 -0.58 -0.21
CA ARG A 236 7.54 -1.87 -0.29
C ARG A 236 7.56 -2.47 -1.69
N ASP A 237 7.97 -1.69 -2.69
CA ASP A 237 8.09 -2.16 -4.05
C ASP A 237 9.05 -3.36 -4.14
N ILE A 238 8.57 -4.42 -4.77
CA ILE A 238 9.23 -5.71 -4.82
C ILE A 238 10.18 -5.82 -6.00
N THR A 239 10.42 -4.75 -6.74
CA THR A 239 11.07 -4.82 -8.05
C THR A 239 12.04 -3.67 -8.29
N ARG A 240 11.77 -2.48 -7.75
CA ARG A 240 12.69 -1.33 -7.80
C ARG A 240 13.87 -1.44 -6.85
N ASN A 241 13.71 -2.20 -5.79
CA ASN A 241 14.73 -2.39 -4.77
C ASN A 241 15.72 -3.49 -5.19
N TYR A 242 16.58 -3.21 -6.18
CA TYR A 242 17.52 -4.19 -6.75
C TYR A 242 18.47 -4.81 -5.71
N GLU A 243 18.80 -4.11 -4.62
CA GLU A 243 19.61 -4.61 -3.51
C GLU A 243 18.99 -5.82 -2.79
N ASN A 244 17.66 -6.01 -2.92
CA ASN A 244 16.98 -7.21 -2.43
C ASN A 244 17.39 -8.46 -3.19
N TYR A 245 17.80 -8.30 -4.45
CA TYR A 245 18.00 -9.38 -5.42
C TYR A 245 19.45 -9.55 -5.86
N ILE A 246 20.22 -8.46 -5.85
CA ILE A 246 21.61 -8.42 -6.32
C ILE A 246 22.51 -7.99 -5.15
N PRO A 247 23.02 -8.93 -4.34
CA PRO A 247 23.77 -8.62 -3.12
C PRO A 247 25.03 -7.78 -3.34
N VAL A 248 25.66 -7.84 -4.52
CA VAL A 248 26.85 -7.05 -4.85
C VAL A 248 26.59 -5.54 -4.81
N LEU A 249 25.34 -5.10 -4.97
CA LEU A 249 24.98 -3.68 -4.87
C LEU A 249 25.10 -3.16 -3.43
N ARG A 250 24.91 -4.01 -2.42
CA ARG A 250 24.90 -3.61 -1.01
C ARG A 250 26.22 -2.99 -0.52
N PRO A 251 27.41 -3.60 -0.77
CA PRO A 251 28.67 -2.98 -0.42
C PRO A 251 28.98 -1.74 -1.29
N ILE A 252 28.52 -1.70 -2.55
CA ILE A 252 28.69 -0.53 -3.43
C ILE A 252 27.96 0.68 -2.85
N TYR A 253 26.70 0.51 -2.47
CA TYR A 253 25.93 1.56 -1.81
C TYR A 253 26.58 1.94 -0.47
N SER A 254 26.99 0.96 0.34
CA SER A 254 27.68 1.26 1.61
C SER A 254 28.97 2.08 1.42
N LEU A 255 29.74 1.81 0.36
CA LEU A 255 30.93 2.58 0.00
C LEU A 255 30.56 3.97 -0.51
N ALA A 256 29.56 4.09 -1.38
CA ALA A 256 29.10 5.38 -1.90
C ALA A 256 28.56 6.30 -0.78
N ALA A 257 27.87 5.75 0.23
CA ALA A 257 27.49 6.49 1.43
C ALA A 257 28.72 6.96 2.22
N ARG A 258 29.74 6.10 2.40
CA ARG A 258 30.99 6.46 3.09
C ARG A 258 31.76 7.57 2.34
N LEU A 259 31.69 7.55 1.01
CA LEU A 259 32.24 8.58 0.12
C LEU A 259 31.36 9.83 0.03
N ARG A 260 30.26 9.91 0.81
CA ARG A 260 29.31 11.03 0.82
C ARG A 260 28.67 11.32 -0.55
N LEU A 261 28.57 10.32 -1.41
CA LEU A 261 27.89 10.43 -2.71
C LEU A 261 26.36 10.43 -2.53
N TYR A 262 25.87 9.88 -1.41
CA TYR A 262 24.47 9.99 -0.99
C TYR A 262 24.37 9.85 0.53
N ASP A 263 23.19 10.18 1.08
CA ASP A 263 22.91 10.05 2.52
C ASP A 263 22.60 8.60 2.91
N GLY A 264 23.55 7.95 3.57
CA GLY A 264 23.40 6.58 4.08
C GLY A 264 22.39 6.43 5.23
N ASP A 265 22.02 7.53 5.91
CA ASP A 265 21.02 7.52 6.98
C ASP A 265 19.59 7.71 6.45
N TYR A 266 19.41 8.04 5.17
CA TYR A 266 18.09 8.29 4.60
C TYR A 266 17.10 7.14 4.87
N LEU A 267 17.43 5.90 4.47
CA LEU A 267 16.53 4.74 4.65
C LEU A 267 16.26 4.42 6.15
N PRO A 268 17.27 4.33 7.03
CA PRO A 268 17.02 4.20 8.48
C PRO A 268 16.19 5.35 9.06
N SER A 269 16.41 6.59 8.61
CA SER A 269 15.70 7.77 9.11
C SER A 269 14.19 7.68 8.83
N ILE A 270 13.78 7.16 7.67
CA ILE A 270 12.36 6.93 7.34
C ILE A 270 11.72 5.99 8.35
N GLY A 271 12.39 4.89 8.72
CA GLY A 271 11.87 3.96 9.72
C GLY A 271 11.75 4.55 11.12
N ARG A 272 12.76 5.33 11.54
CA ARG A 272 12.74 6.04 12.83
C ARG A 272 11.65 7.11 12.87
N ARG A 273 11.52 7.93 11.82
CA ARG A 273 10.48 8.98 11.68
C ARG A 273 9.08 8.36 11.69
N ARG A 274 8.90 7.25 10.95
CA ARG A 274 7.64 6.48 10.95
C ARG A 274 7.26 5.99 12.34
N THR A 275 8.18 5.34 13.03
CA THR A 275 7.94 4.85 14.39
C THR A 275 7.69 6.01 15.37
N GLY A 276 8.44 7.10 15.21
CA GLY A 276 8.32 8.31 16.02
C GLY A 276 6.93 8.92 15.96
N TYR A 277 6.40 9.19 14.77
CA TYR A 277 5.06 9.78 14.67
C TYR A 277 3.98 8.84 15.17
N HIS A 278 4.08 7.55 14.88
CA HIS A 278 3.11 6.57 15.36
C HIS A 278 3.09 6.50 16.89
N ARG A 279 4.25 6.62 17.55
CA ARG A 279 4.36 6.70 19.01
C ARG A 279 3.73 7.97 19.55
N THR A 280 3.99 9.12 18.93
CA THR A 280 3.38 10.41 19.33
C THR A 280 1.85 10.35 19.23
N LEU A 281 1.31 9.91 18.09
CA LEU A 281 -0.15 9.82 17.90
C LEU A 281 -0.79 8.78 18.83
N LEU A 282 -0.14 7.64 19.04
CA LEU A 282 -0.63 6.63 19.98
C LEU A 282 -0.61 7.13 21.43
N GLY A 283 0.42 7.89 21.82
CA GLY A 283 0.51 8.51 23.14
C GLY A 283 -0.64 9.48 23.41
N LYS A 284 -0.93 10.37 22.45
CA LYS A 284 -2.07 11.29 22.54
C LYS A 284 -3.40 10.54 22.60
N LEU A 285 -3.57 9.48 21.81
CA LEU A 285 -4.78 8.66 21.86
C LEU A 285 -4.93 7.96 23.22
N ARG A 286 -3.86 7.41 23.80
CA ARG A 286 -3.91 6.79 25.13
C ARG A 286 -4.38 7.78 26.19
N GLN A 287 -3.90 9.03 26.13
CA GLN A 287 -4.38 10.09 27.02
C GLN A 287 -5.87 10.34 26.84
N ALA A 288 -6.34 10.48 25.59
CA ALA A 288 -7.76 10.70 25.29
C ALA A 288 -8.65 9.53 25.74
N VAL A 289 -8.20 8.28 25.57
CA VAL A 289 -8.90 7.07 26.05
C VAL A 289 -8.98 7.06 27.57
N ALA A 290 -7.88 7.42 28.25
CA ALA A 290 -7.84 7.47 29.72
C ALA A 290 -8.77 8.56 30.30
N THR A 291 -8.91 9.69 29.60
CA THR A 291 -9.81 10.79 29.99
C THR A 291 -11.24 10.61 29.49
N GLY A 292 -11.53 9.56 28.70
CA GLY A 292 -12.84 9.31 28.11
C GLY A 292 -13.26 10.35 27.06
N THR A 293 -12.30 11.04 26.44
CA THR A 293 -12.51 12.10 25.45
C THR A 293 -12.14 11.65 24.03
N ASP A 294 -11.79 10.40 23.81
CA ASP A 294 -11.51 9.88 22.47
C ASP A 294 -12.79 9.64 21.67
N ARG A 295 -12.67 9.71 20.35
CA ARG A 295 -13.71 9.27 19.42
C ARG A 295 -13.54 7.78 19.11
N PRO A 296 -14.64 7.05 18.83
CA PRO A 296 -14.56 5.67 18.36
C PRO A 296 -13.58 5.55 17.18
N CYS A 297 -12.50 4.80 17.39
CA CYS A 297 -11.47 4.56 16.40
C CYS A 297 -10.89 3.16 16.58
N ILE A 298 -10.21 2.65 15.55
CA ILE A 298 -9.60 1.32 15.50
C ILE A 298 -8.65 1.14 16.68
N GLN A 299 -7.70 2.05 16.84
CA GLN A 299 -6.70 1.90 17.90
C GLN A 299 -7.32 2.13 19.29
N GLY A 300 -8.35 2.96 19.41
CA GLY A 300 -9.12 3.11 20.65
C GLY A 300 -9.82 1.82 21.04
N ASN A 301 -10.37 1.07 20.07
CA ASN A 301 -10.95 -0.25 20.33
C ASN A 301 -9.87 -1.29 20.66
N VAL A 302 -8.72 -1.26 19.97
CA VAL A 302 -7.56 -2.12 20.29
C VAL A 302 -7.10 -1.90 21.73
N LEU A 303 -6.98 -0.64 22.18
CA LEU A 303 -6.57 -0.31 23.56
C LEU A 303 -7.59 -0.79 24.61
N ARG A 304 -8.86 -0.95 24.24
CA ARG A 304 -9.92 -1.46 25.12
C ARG A 304 -10.09 -2.98 25.09
N ASP A 305 -9.61 -3.63 24.03
CA ASP A 305 -9.74 -5.07 23.82
C ASP A 305 -8.95 -5.85 24.90
N PRO A 306 -9.60 -6.75 25.66
CA PRO A 306 -8.90 -7.62 26.62
C PRO A 306 -7.76 -8.43 26.00
N ASP A 307 -7.90 -8.87 24.74
CA ASP A 307 -6.87 -9.64 24.03
C ASP A 307 -5.61 -8.81 23.73
N SER A 308 -5.70 -7.48 23.75
CA SER A 308 -4.54 -6.60 23.53
C SER A 308 -3.66 -6.46 24.78
N ARG A 309 -4.14 -6.84 25.97
CA ARG A 309 -3.36 -6.75 27.23
C ARG A 309 -2.08 -7.58 27.20
N GLY A 310 -2.06 -8.62 26.36
CA GLY A 310 -0.88 -9.47 26.14
C GLY A 310 0.09 -8.96 25.07
N LEU A 311 -0.17 -7.79 24.47
CA LEU A 311 0.68 -7.18 23.44
C LEU A 311 1.65 -6.16 24.03
N GLY A 312 2.92 -6.24 23.64
CA GLY A 312 3.91 -5.21 23.95
C GLY A 312 3.69 -3.91 23.17
N GLU A 313 4.39 -2.83 23.55
CA GLU A 313 4.25 -1.52 22.88
C GLU A 313 4.55 -1.61 21.37
N ALA A 314 5.61 -2.34 20.99
CA ALA A 314 5.97 -2.54 19.59
C ALA A 314 4.87 -3.27 18.80
N GLU A 315 4.14 -4.18 19.45
CA GLU A 315 3.05 -4.91 18.80
C GLU A 315 1.82 -4.02 18.60
N ILE A 316 1.49 -3.20 19.60
CA ILE A 316 0.41 -2.20 19.52
C ILE A 316 0.72 -1.16 18.43
N LEU A 317 1.96 -0.67 18.37
CA LEU A 317 2.41 0.23 17.31
C LEU A 317 2.30 -0.44 15.94
N SER A 318 2.65 -1.72 15.83
CA SER A 318 2.56 -2.47 14.57
C SER A 318 1.13 -2.52 14.00
N VAL A 319 0.12 -2.61 14.87
CA VAL A 319 -1.28 -2.53 14.45
C VAL A 319 -1.55 -1.17 13.79
N SER A 320 -1.16 -0.06 14.43
CA SER A 320 -1.29 1.28 13.84
C SER A 320 -0.53 1.45 12.52
N LEU A 321 0.72 0.96 12.45
CA LEU A 321 1.54 0.97 11.23
C LEU A 321 0.86 0.26 10.06
N SER A 322 0.02 -0.73 10.36
CA SER A 322 -0.69 -1.52 9.36
C SER A 322 -1.94 -0.81 8.85
N MET A 323 -2.59 0.01 9.68
CA MET A 323 -3.81 0.74 9.29
C MET A 323 -3.52 1.85 8.26
N MET A 324 -2.33 2.46 8.30
CA MET A 324 -1.93 3.49 7.34
C MET A 324 -1.90 3.02 5.89
N ALA A 325 -1.73 1.72 5.65
CA ALA A 325 -1.73 1.16 4.29
C ALA A 325 -3.05 1.40 3.54
N GLY A 326 -4.15 1.71 4.25
CA GLY A 326 -5.43 2.04 3.62
C GLY A 326 -5.40 3.31 2.77
N ALA A 327 -4.54 4.29 3.09
CA ALA A 327 -4.43 5.53 2.35
C ALA A 327 -3.87 5.28 0.94
N ASP A 328 -2.75 4.54 0.87
CA ASP A 328 -2.07 4.20 -0.38
C ASP A 328 -2.98 3.44 -1.36
N THR A 329 -3.92 2.63 -0.88
CA THR A 329 -4.84 1.88 -1.74
C THR A 329 -6.13 2.63 -2.08
N SER A 330 -6.62 3.50 -1.19
CA SER A 330 -7.87 4.23 -1.40
C SER A 330 -7.70 5.38 -2.37
N GLN A 331 -6.58 6.12 -2.26
CA GLN A 331 -6.26 7.24 -3.14
C GLN A 331 -6.33 6.88 -4.64
N PRO A 332 -5.59 5.88 -5.15
CA PRO A 332 -5.68 5.49 -6.56
C PRO A 332 -7.06 4.93 -6.93
N THR A 333 -7.75 4.25 -6.02
CA THR A 333 -9.06 3.63 -6.32
C THR A 333 -10.12 4.71 -6.59
N VAL A 334 -10.16 5.77 -5.78
CA VAL A 334 -11.07 6.90 -6.00
C VAL A 334 -10.65 7.71 -7.23
N ALA A 335 -9.35 7.93 -7.44
CA ALA A 335 -8.85 8.60 -8.64
C ALA A 335 -9.27 7.86 -9.92
N TRP A 336 -9.04 6.55 -10.00
CA TRP A 336 -9.49 5.74 -11.12
C TRP A 336 -10.99 5.76 -11.34
N ALA A 337 -11.79 5.79 -10.26
CA ALA A 337 -13.23 5.93 -10.38
C ALA A 337 -13.61 7.25 -11.07
N ILE A 338 -13.10 8.39 -10.61
CA ILE A 338 -13.38 9.71 -11.23
C ILE A 338 -13.02 9.69 -12.72
N LEU A 339 -11.82 9.19 -13.03
CA LEU A 339 -11.31 9.11 -14.40
C LEU A 339 -12.18 8.20 -15.29
N LEU A 340 -12.54 7.00 -14.82
CA LEU A 340 -13.41 6.09 -15.55
C LEU A 340 -14.78 6.73 -15.82
N LEU A 341 -15.37 7.39 -14.82
CA LEU A 341 -16.68 8.00 -14.95
C LEU A 341 -16.71 9.07 -16.03
N ALA A 342 -15.62 9.83 -16.20
CA ALA A 342 -15.48 10.81 -17.28
C ALA A 342 -15.74 10.24 -18.68
N ARG A 343 -15.59 8.92 -18.89
CA ARG A 343 -15.84 8.24 -20.18
C ARG A 343 -16.99 7.25 -20.17
N ARG A 344 -17.66 7.07 -19.03
CA ARG A 344 -18.75 6.09 -18.86
C ARG A 344 -20.05 6.78 -18.44
N PRO A 345 -20.63 7.64 -19.31
CA PRO A 345 -21.91 8.29 -19.01
C PRO A 345 -23.04 7.28 -18.83
N ASP A 346 -22.94 6.09 -19.45
CA ASP A 346 -23.84 4.97 -19.25
C ASP A 346 -23.84 4.46 -17.79
N VAL A 347 -22.65 4.30 -17.20
CA VAL A 347 -22.49 3.91 -15.79
C VAL A 347 -23.00 5.01 -14.87
N GLN A 348 -22.69 6.27 -15.16
CA GLN A 348 -23.17 7.42 -14.40
C GLN A 348 -24.70 7.51 -14.40
N ALA A 349 -25.33 7.40 -15.57
CA ALA A 349 -26.78 7.50 -15.71
C ALA A 349 -27.49 6.37 -14.95
N ARG A 350 -26.97 5.14 -15.02
CA ARG A 350 -27.53 3.99 -14.31
C ARG A 350 -27.38 4.11 -12.80
N ALA A 351 -26.21 4.54 -12.32
CA ALA A 351 -25.99 4.81 -10.90
C ALA A 351 -26.89 5.93 -10.38
N TYR A 352 -27.03 7.03 -11.14
CA TYR A 352 -27.87 8.15 -10.76
C TYR A 352 -29.35 7.76 -10.64
N ARG A 353 -29.87 6.95 -11.56
CA ARG A 353 -31.24 6.39 -11.46
C ARG A 353 -31.38 5.49 -10.23
N ALA A 354 -30.45 4.58 -10.01
CA ALA A 354 -30.48 3.70 -8.84
C ALA A 354 -30.45 4.46 -7.50
N ILE A 355 -29.78 5.62 -7.45
CA ILE A 355 -29.80 6.51 -6.28
C ILE A 355 -31.14 7.25 -6.18
N ALA A 356 -31.72 7.69 -7.29
CA ALA A 356 -33.02 8.36 -7.30
C ALA A 356 -34.17 7.45 -6.87
N ASP A 357 -34.07 6.15 -7.17
CA ASP A 357 -35.04 5.12 -6.74
C ASP A 357 -34.86 4.71 -5.27
N ALA A 358 -33.74 5.10 -4.64
CA ALA A 358 -33.49 4.85 -3.23
C ALA A 358 -34.18 5.91 -2.34
N ASP A 359 -34.05 5.77 -1.02
CA ASP A 359 -34.56 6.76 -0.07
C ASP A 359 -33.99 8.17 -0.37
N PRO A 360 -34.84 9.18 -0.65
CA PRO A 360 -34.41 10.55 -0.93
C PRO A 360 -33.57 11.18 0.18
N GLU A 361 -33.75 10.72 1.42
CA GLU A 361 -33.06 11.21 2.61
C GLU A 361 -31.71 10.53 2.85
N LEU A 362 -31.40 9.49 2.08
CA LEU A 362 -30.22 8.65 2.29
C LEU A 362 -28.93 9.47 2.33
N LEU A 363 -28.75 10.44 1.43
CA LEU A 363 -27.49 11.19 1.29
C LEU A 363 -27.17 12.04 2.54
N ALA A 364 -28.20 12.56 3.21
CA ALA A 364 -28.06 13.35 4.45
C ALA A 364 -28.13 12.47 5.72
N SER A 365 -28.53 11.21 5.59
CA SER A 365 -28.74 10.28 6.72
C SER A 365 -27.43 9.90 7.43
N PRO A 366 -27.43 9.70 8.76
CA PRO A 366 -26.30 9.08 9.46
C PRO A 366 -26.06 7.62 9.06
N ASP A 367 -26.93 7.03 8.22
CA ASP A 367 -26.85 5.64 7.79
C ASP A 367 -26.29 5.46 6.36
N VAL A 368 -25.69 6.48 5.74
CA VAL A 368 -25.08 6.37 4.39
C VAL A 368 -24.21 5.13 4.26
N ALA A 369 -23.22 4.94 5.14
CA ALA A 369 -22.37 3.74 5.13
C ALA A 369 -23.10 2.45 5.55
N HIS A 370 -24.21 2.54 6.28
CA HIS A 370 -25.05 1.38 6.62
C HIS A 370 -25.87 0.89 5.42
N SER A 371 -26.33 1.82 4.58
CA SER A 371 -27.20 1.57 3.43
C SER A 371 -26.56 0.71 2.35
N ARG A 372 -27.40 0.31 1.38
CA ARG A 372 -26.99 -0.42 0.20
C ARG A 372 -27.89 -0.11 -1.00
N VAL A 373 -27.46 0.82 -1.85
CA VAL A 373 -27.93 0.95 -3.22
C VAL A 373 -27.17 -0.09 -4.04
N GLU A 374 -27.87 -1.12 -4.52
CA GLU A 374 -27.26 -2.34 -5.08
C GLU A 374 -26.28 -2.03 -6.22
N TYR A 375 -26.62 -1.10 -7.11
CA TYR A 375 -25.75 -0.71 -8.22
C TYR A 375 -24.46 -0.02 -7.75
N ILE A 376 -24.49 0.75 -6.66
CA ILE A 376 -23.31 1.43 -6.11
C ILE A 376 -22.41 0.43 -5.39
N ASP A 377 -23.00 -0.53 -4.68
CA ASP A 377 -22.27 -1.67 -4.10
C ASP A 377 -21.59 -2.49 -5.21
N ALA A 378 -22.30 -2.78 -6.30
CA ALA A 378 -21.79 -3.46 -7.48
C ALA A 378 -20.65 -2.68 -8.15
N PHE A 379 -20.81 -1.37 -8.36
CA PHE A 379 -19.76 -0.49 -8.89
C PHE A 379 -18.52 -0.50 -7.99
N THR A 380 -18.70 -0.43 -6.67
CA THR A 380 -17.60 -0.47 -5.70
C THR A 380 -16.80 -1.78 -5.80
N LYS A 381 -17.48 -2.91 -6.01
CA LYS A 381 -16.81 -4.20 -6.24
C LYS A 381 -16.08 -4.23 -7.58
N GLU A 382 -16.69 -3.67 -8.61
CA GLU A 382 -16.11 -3.67 -9.96
C GLU A 382 -14.90 -2.76 -10.09
N ILE A 383 -14.90 -1.57 -9.47
CA ILE A 383 -13.73 -0.68 -9.49
C ILE A 383 -12.53 -1.30 -8.76
N LEU A 384 -12.76 -1.98 -7.64
CA LEU A 384 -11.75 -2.72 -6.90
C LEU A 384 -11.16 -3.86 -7.75
N ARG A 385 -12.02 -4.64 -8.43
CA ARG A 385 -11.59 -5.72 -9.33
C ARG A 385 -10.83 -5.19 -10.55
N TYR A 386 -11.40 -4.20 -11.24
CA TYR A 386 -10.91 -3.74 -12.53
C TYR A 386 -9.55 -3.06 -12.40
N PHE A 387 -9.39 -2.12 -11.45
CA PHE A 387 -8.13 -1.41 -11.32
C PHE A 387 -7.12 -2.12 -10.43
N THR A 388 -7.59 -2.90 -9.43
CA THR A 388 -6.76 -3.67 -8.49
C THR A 388 -5.56 -2.85 -8.00
N ALA A 389 -5.76 -2.01 -6.97
CA ALA A 389 -4.75 -1.06 -6.50
C ALA A 389 -3.35 -1.68 -6.29
N LEU A 390 -3.29 -2.88 -5.71
CA LEU A 390 -2.09 -3.71 -5.59
C LEU A 390 -2.12 -4.84 -6.62
N LYS A 391 -1.58 -4.59 -7.82
CA LYS A 391 -1.61 -5.58 -8.92
C LYS A 391 -0.92 -6.88 -8.57
N ILE A 392 0.22 -6.79 -7.88
CA ILE A 392 0.84 -7.91 -7.18
C ILE A 392 0.57 -7.70 -5.70
N ALA A 393 -0.09 -8.67 -5.05
CA ALA A 393 -0.28 -8.60 -3.61
C ALA A 393 1.07 -8.63 -2.89
N LEU A 394 1.11 -8.15 -1.65
CA LEU A 394 2.31 -8.25 -0.81
C LEU A 394 2.87 -9.68 -0.87
N PRO A 395 4.20 -9.86 -1.09
CA PRO A 395 4.81 -11.17 -1.22
C PRO A 395 4.55 -12.07 -0.04
N ARG A 396 4.23 -13.34 -0.28
CA ARG A 396 4.29 -14.37 0.75
C ARG A 396 5.61 -15.11 0.67
N ALA A 397 5.87 -15.93 1.66
CA ALA A 397 6.89 -16.95 1.59
C ALA A 397 6.31 -18.27 2.08
N THR A 398 6.87 -19.36 1.59
CA THR A 398 6.78 -20.63 2.32
C THR A 398 7.42 -20.45 3.71
N HIS A 399 6.96 -21.22 4.69
CA HIS A 399 7.46 -21.19 6.07
C HIS A 399 8.96 -21.54 6.14
N ASP A 400 9.56 -21.31 7.31
CA ASP A 400 11.01 -21.48 7.48
C ASP A 400 11.46 -22.93 7.38
N ASP A 401 10.57 -23.86 7.73
CA ASP A 401 10.77 -25.30 7.83
C ASP A 401 9.88 -26.11 6.88
N LEU A 402 8.80 -25.50 6.36
CA LEU A 402 7.82 -26.18 5.51
C LEU A 402 7.78 -25.62 4.09
N GLY A 403 7.92 -26.51 3.11
CA GLY A 403 7.71 -26.22 1.69
C GLY A 403 6.25 -26.32 1.25
N ALA A 404 5.98 -26.07 -0.02
CA ALA A 404 4.69 -26.29 -0.67
C ALA A 404 4.86 -27.22 -1.88
N THR A 405 3.76 -27.74 -2.41
CA THR A 405 3.78 -28.59 -3.61
C THR A 405 2.87 -28.04 -4.69
N TRP A 406 3.29 -28.17 -5.95
CA TRP A 406 2.48 -27.79 -7.11
C TRP A 406 2.80 -28.70 -8.29
N GLN A 407 1.80 -29.47 -8.77
CA GLN A 407 1.89 -30.30 -9.98
C GLN A 407 3.20 -31.11 -10.10
N GLY A 408 3.61 -31.79 -9.02
CA GLY A 408 4.84 -32.61 -8.99
C GLY A 408 6.13 -31.83 -8.72
N ALA A 409 6.09 -30.50 -8.62
CA ALA A 409 7.19 -29.68 -8.13
C ALA A 409 7.09 -29.45 -6.61
N THR A 410 8.24 -29.53 -5.94
CA THR A 410 8.37 -29.20 -4.51
C THR A 410 8.95 -27.80 -4.39
N ILE A 411 8.15 -26.87 -3.91
CA ILE A 411 8.55 -25.49 -3.61
C ILE A 411 9.24 -25.50 -2.23
N PRO A 412 10.55 -25.18 -2.14
CA PRO A 412 11.29 -25.26 -0.89
C PRO A 412 10.78 -24.29 0.20
N PRO A 413 11.11 -24.52 1.48
CA PRO A 413 10.93 -23.53 2.55
C PRO A 413 11.57 -22.16 2.19
N LYS A 414 11.07 -21.07 2.80
CA LYS A 414 11.55 -19.68 2.60
C LYS A 414 11.50 -19.15 1.16
N THR A 415 10.82 -19.84 0.24
CA THR A 415 10.62 -19.41 -1.14
C THR A 415 9.59 -18.30 -1.20
N ALA A 416 9.92 -17.18 -1.85
CA ALA A 416 8.97 -16.08 -2.03
C ALA A 416 7.88 -16.47 -3.05
N LEU A 417 6.64 -16.12 -2.74
CA LEU A 417 5.45 -16.40 -3.53
C LEU A 417 4.76 -15.06 -3.86
N PHE A 418 4.61 -14.75 -5.14
CA PHE A 418 3.91 -13.57 -5.63
C PHE A 418 2.53 -13.95 -6.14
N LEU A 419 1.49 -13.40 -5.52
CA LEU A 419 0.13 -13.49 -6.03
C LEU A 419 -0.09 -12.34 -7.01
N ASN A 420 -0.28 -12.67 -8.28
CA ASN A 420 -0.71 -11.70 -9.27
C ASN A 420 -2.23 -11.45 -9.13
N SER A 421 -2.58 -10.62 -8.16
CA SER A 421 -3.96 -10.23 -7.87
C SER A 421 -4.67 -9.63 -9.08
N TRP A 422 -3.95 -8.92 -9.95
CA TRP A 422 -4.50 -8.33 -11.17
C TRP A 422 -4.88 -9.40 -12.19
N ALA A 423 -4.01 -10.39 -12.42
CA ALA A 423 -4.34 -11.53 -13.29
C ALA A 423 -5.50 -12.36 -12.73
N CYS A 424 -5.52 -12.65 -11.42
CA CYS A 424 -6.64 -13.36 -10.79
C CYS A 424 -7.96 -12.58 -10.84
N SER A 425 -7.90 -11.25 -10.80
CA SER A 425 -9.07 -10.36 -10.97
C SER A 425 -9.55 -10.26 -12.42
N ARG A 426 -8.79 -10.83 -13.37
CA ARG A 426 -9.07 -10.92 -14.80
C ARG A 426 -9.12 -12.36 -15.31
N ASP A 427 -9.27 -13.31 -14.40
CA ASP A 427 -9.41 -14.71 -14.75
C ASP A 427 -10.80 -14.93 -15.39
N GLU A 428 -10.84 -15.18 -16.70
CA GLU A 428 -12.08 -15.37 -17.47
C GLU A 428 -12.92 -16.55 -16.96
N THR A 429 -12.31 -17.50 -16.23
CA THR A 429 -13.05 -18.60 -15.59
C THR A 429 -13.90 -18.14 -14.40
N LEU A 430 -13.53 -17.00 -13.80
CA LEU A 430 -14.21 -16.41 -12.64
C LEU A 430 -14.99 -15.15 -12.99
N TYR A 431 -14.53 -14.41 -14.00
CA TYR A 431 -15.09 -13.15 -14.46
C TYR A 431 -15.23 -13.18 -15.98
N PRO A 432 -16.36 -13.66 -16.52
CA PRO A 432 -16.61 -13.57 -17.96
C PRO A 432 -16.50 -12.13 -18.45
N ASP A 433 -15.86 -11.93 -19.60
CA ASP A 433 -15.51 -10.63 -20.17
C ASP A 433 -14.70 -9.78 -19.18
N ALA A 434 -13.63 -10.36 -18.63
CA ALA A 434 -12.92 -9.81 -17.48
C ALA A 434 -12.28 -8.44 -17.76
N ASN A 435 -12.02 -8.14 -19.04
CA ASN A 435 -11.44 -6.87 -19.49
C ASN A 435 -12.48 -5.76 -19.73
N ILE A 436 -13.77 -6.07 -19.65
CA ILE A 436 -14.85 -5.09 -19.70
C ILE A 436 -15.18 -4.63 -18.28
N PHE A 437 -15.24 -3.33 -18.07
CA PHE A 437 -15.76 -2.74 -16.84
C PHE A 437 -17.29 -2.80 -16.86
N ALA A 438 -17.87 -3.68 -16.05
CA ALA A 438 -19.31 -3.92 -15.98
C ALA A 438 -19.77 -4.15 -14.53
N PRO A 439 -20.28 -3.13 -13.82
CA PRO A 439 -20.87 -3.30 -12.48
C PRO A 439 -21.94 -4.38 -12.42
N GLU A 440 -22.69 -4.58 -13.50
CA GLU A 440 -23.79 -5.53 -13.64
C GLU A 440 -23.42 -6.96 -13.26
N ARG A 441 -22.14 -7.35 -13.41
CA ARG A 441 -21.68 -8.69 -13.02
C ARG A 441 -21.89 -9.01 -11.54
N TRP A 442 -22.08 -7.98 -10.71
CA TRP A 442 -22.26 -8.11 -9.27
C TRP A 442 -23.74 -8.05 -8.84
N LEU A 443 -24.67 -7.95 -9.80
CA LEU A 443 -26.12 -7.86 -9.54
C LEU A 443 -26.87 -9.18 -9.74
N THR A 444 -26.27 -10.18 -10.39
CA THR A 444 -26.93 -11.45 -10.69
C THR A 444 -27.16 -12.29 -9.42
N ALA A 445 -28.34 -12.92 -9.32
CA ALA A 445 -28.75 -13.75 -8.17
C ALA A 445 -27.88 -14.99 -7.93
N ASP A 446 -27.10 -15.39 -8.94
CA ASP A 446 -26.39 -16.66 -9.01
C ASP A 446 -25.21 -16.77 -8.04
N GLY A 447 -24.95 -15.74 -7.23
CA GLY A 447 -24.20 -15.88 -5.98
C GLY A 447 -22.80 -16.49 -6.13
N ALA A 448 -22.20 -16.50 -7.32
CA ALA A 448 -20.78 -16.76 -7.48
C ALA A 448 -20.07 -15.57 -6.83
N HIS A 449 -19.86 -15.67 -5.52
CA HIS A 449 -19.08 -14.75 -4.73
C HIS A 449 -17.65 -14.82 -5.24
N SER A 450 -17.40 -14.14 -6.35
CA SER A 450 -16.09 -14.07 -6.97
C SER A 450 -15.20 -13.37 -5.97
N HIS A 451 -14.32 -14.17 -5.39
CA HIS A 451 -13.36 -13.76 -4.39
C HIS A 451 -12.65 -12.49 -4.85
N GLN A 452 -12.68 -11.42 -4.06
CA GLN A 452 -12.03 -10.17 -4.43
C GLN A 452 -10.51 -10.27 -4.20
N PHE A 453 -9.78 -10.63 -5.25
CA PHE A 453 -8.32 -10.72 -5.22
C PHE A 453 -7.62 -9.38 -5.00
N ALA A 454 -8.33 -8.25 -5.18
CA ALA A 454 -7.90 -6.91 -4.76
C ALA A 454 -7.53 -6.84 -3.26
N PHE A 455 -8.11 -7.71 -2.43
CA PHE A 455 -7.80 -7.81 -1.00
C PHE A 455 -6.89 -9.00 -0.63
N GLY A 456 -6.28 -9.67 -1.61
CA GLY A 456 -5.53 -10.92 -1.40
C GLY A 456 -6.46 -12.09 -1.08
N ILE A 457 -5.96 -13.17 -0.46
CA ILE A 457 -6.72 -14.42 -0.22
C ILE A 457 -6.31 -15.13 1.09
N GLY A 458 -7.19 -15.92 1.71
CA GLY A 458 -6.83 -16.80 2.83
C GLY A 458 -6.29 -16.11 4.08
N GLY A 459 -5.39 -16.78 4.81
CA GLY A 459 -4.91 -16.35 6.12
C GLY A 459 -4.21 -14.98 6.15
N ARG A 460 -3.81 -14.45 4.99
CA ARG A 460 -3.17 -13.14 4.82
C ARG A 460 -4.02 -12.13 4.03
N MET A 461 -5.30 -12.40 3.81
CA MET A 461 -6.24 -11.44 3.24
C MET A 461 -6.29 -10.13 4.05
N CYS A 462 -6.60 -9.01 3.39
CA CYS A 462 -6.75 -7.72 4.06
C CYS A 462 -7.80 -7.78 5.18
N PRO A 463 -7.43 -7.48 6.44
CA PRO A 463 -8.40 -7.48 7.54
C PRO A 463 -9.39 -6.30 7.44
N ALA A 464 -9.02 -5.22 6.76
CA ALA A 464 -9.83 -4.02 6.60
C ALA A 464 -10.71 -4.03 5.33
N SER A 465 -10.89 -5.18 4.67
CA SER A 465 -11.65 -5.28 3.42
C SER A 465 -13.08 -4.75 3.54
N HIS A 466 -13.78 -5.06 4.64
CA HIS A 466 -15.12 -4.56 4.89
C HIS A 466 -15.16 -3.04 5.11
N LEU A 467 -14.20 -2.52 5.90
CA LEU A 467 -14.07 -1.09 6.15
C LEU A 467 -13.80 -0.30 4.87
N ALA A 468 -12.82 -0.76 4.08
CA ALA A 468 -12.45 -0.13 2.82
C ALA A 468 -13.62 -0.12 1.83
N HIS A 469 -14.36 -1.24 1.72
CA HIS A 469 -15.55 -1.31 0.88
C HIS A 469 -16.60 -0.28 1.29
N LYS A 470 -16.90 -0.16 2.60
CA LYS A 470 -17.90 0.80 3.10
C LYS A 470 -17.47 2.25 2.88
N ALA A 471 -16.19 2.57 3.08
CA ALA A 471 -15.64 3.89 2.80
C ALA A 471 -15.74 4.26 1.32
N LEU A 472 -15.34 3.34 0.43
CA LEU A 472 -15.40 3.54 -1.02
C LEU A 472 -16.86 3.64 -1.51
N TYR A 473 -17.75 2.80 -0.99
CA TYR A 473 -19.18 2.86 -1.30
C TYR A 473 -19.76 4.25 -0.96
N ALA A 474 -19.47 4.78 0.22
CA ALA A 474 -20.00 6.07 0.67
C ALA A 474 -19.52 7.23 -0.23
N VAL A 475 -18.22 7.26 -0.56
CA VAL A 475 -17.68 8.32 -1.44
C VAL A 475 -18.20 8.19 -2.88
N PHE A 476 -18.38 6.97 -3.39
CA PHE A 476 -18.95 6.77 -4.74
C PHE A 476 -20.44 7.11 -4.81
N LEU A 477 -21.23 6.73 -3.81
CA LEU A 477 -22.63 7.13 -3.69
C LEU A 477 -22.78 8.64 -3.85
N HIS A 478 -21.98 9.38 -3.09
CA HIS A 478 -21.97 10.83 -3.13
C HIS A 478 -21.44 11.40 -4.46
N LEU A 479 -20.36 10.82 -5.02
CA LEU A 479 -19.82 11.25 -6.31
C LEU A 479 -20.88 11.18 -7.42
N PHE A 480 -21.60 10.06 -7.53
CA PHE A 480 -22.68 9.89 -8.50
C PHE A 480 -23.88 10.80 -8.25
N ALA A 481 -24.26 10.97 -6.98
CA ALA A 481 -25.43 11.76 -6.61
C ALA A 481 -25.26 13.26 -6.90
N HIS A 482 -24.05 13.79 -6.69
CA HIS A 482 -23.81 15.23 -6.70
C HIS A 482 -23.14 15.74 -7.96
N PHE A 483 -22.40 14.90 -8.69
CA PHE A 483 -21.62 15.34 -9.84
C PHE A 483 -21.94 14.56 -11.11
N GLU A 484 -21.92 15.27 -12.22
CA GLU A 484 -21.67 14.70 -13.54
C GLU A 484 -20.19 14.86 -13.84
N VAL A 485 -19.52 13.74 -14.08
CA VAL A 485 -18.08 13.71 -14.35
C VAL A 485 -17.86 13.66 -15.85
N LEU A 486 -17.12 14.62 -16.38
CA LEU A 486 -16.81 14.78 -17.79
C LEU A 486 -15.29 14.81 -18.01
N PRO A 487 -14.80 14.52 -19.22
CA PRO A 487 -13.37 14.62 -19.51
C PRO A 487 -12.84 16.04 -19.29
N ALA A 488 -11.64 16.15 -18.73
CA ALA A 488 -10.91 17.42 -18.71
C ALA A 488 -10.56 17.85 -20.16
N PRO A 489 -10.45 19.15 -20.44
CA PRO A 489 -9.94 19.64 -21.72
C PRO A 489 -8.53 19.08 -21.99
N ALA A 490 -8.22 18.78 -23.25
CA ALA A 490 -6.88 18.33 -23.63
C ALA A 490 -5.84 19.43 -23.34
N ALA A 491 -4.80 19.11 -22.58
CA ALA A 491 -3.74 20.05 -22.24
C ALA A 491 -2.67 20.11 -23.34
N GLY A 492 -2.89 20.86 -24.42
CA GLY A 492 -1.85 21.19 -25.43
C GLY A 492 -1.21 20.03 -26.18
N ASP A 493 -0.21 20.33 -27.04
CA ASP A 493 0.38 19.42 -28.07
C ASP A 493 1.17 18.21 -27.53
N ASP A 494 1.56 18.20 -26.25
CA ASP A 494 2.15 17.02 -25.56
C ASP A 494 1.12 16.34 -24.64
N GLY A 495 -0.17 16.55 -24.93
CA GLY A 495 -1.31 16.29 -24.06
C GLY A 495 -1.23 14.99 -23.31
N ASP A 496 -1.41 15.09 -22.00
CA ASP A 496 -1.56 13.99 -21.06
C ASP A 496 -2.75 13.13 -21.53
N VAL A 497 -2.49 12.21 -22.48
CA VAL A 497 -3.55 11.45 -23.15
C VAL A 497 -4.24 10.68 -22.04
N PHE A 498 -5.51 11.00 -21.85
CA PHE A 498 -6.35 10.38 -20.86
C PHE A 498 -6.56 8.91 -21.24
N VAL A 499 -5.87 8.01 -20.54
CA VAL A 499 -5.94 6.56 -20.73
C VAL A 499 -6.58 5.96 -19.49
N ASP A 500 -7.83 5.52 -19.61
CA ASP A 500 -8.61 4.80 -18.59
C ASP A 500 -8.30 3.30 -18.54
N ASP A 501 -7.08 2.93 -18.94
CA ASP A 501 -6.59 1.56 -18.90
C ASP A 501 -5.70 1.32 -17.67
N ALA A 502 -5.94 0.19 -17.01
CA ALA A 502 -5.26 -0.17 -15.76
C ALA A 502 -3.75 -0.46 -15.94
N LEU A 503 -3.24 -0.62 -17.16
CA LEU A 503 -1.83 -0.88 -17.47
C LEU A 503 -1.12 0.33 -18.08
N GLU A 504 -1.75 1.01 -19.04
CA GLU A 504 -1.13 2.12 -19.76
C GLU A 504 -1.39 3.49 -19.12
N GLY A 505 -2.49 3.63 -18.36
CA GLY A 505 -2.85 4.89 -17.70
C GLY A 505 -2.20 5.09 -16.32
N VAL A 506 -1.30 4.19 -15.88
CA VAL A 506 -0.58 4.39 -14.61
C VAL A 506 0.54 5.41 -14.75
N ALA A 507 0.76 6.20 -13.69
CA ALA A 507 1.83 7.19 -13.61
C ALA A 507 3.21 6.56 -13.77
N GLU A 508 3.43 5.40 -13.14
CA GLU A 508 4.70 4.69 -13.17
C GLU A 508 4.45 3.18 -13.30
N LYS A 509 4.96 2.58 -14.37
CA LYS A 509 4.69 1.17 -14.72
C LYS A 509 5.16 0.17 -13.65
N GLU A 510 6.25 0.49 -12.96
CA GLU A 510 6.87 -0.37 -11.96
C GLU A 510 6.27 -0.21 -10.56
N GLN A 511 5.46 0.84 -10.32
CA GLN A 511 5.06 1.22 -8.97
C GLN A 511 4.20 0.15 -8.28
N PHE A 512 4.52 -0.10 -7.01
CA PHE A 512 3.77 -1.00 -6.12
C PHE A 512 2.25 -0.77 -6.13
N VAL A 513 1.84 0.49 -6.19
CA VAL A 513 0.44 0.94 -6.23
C VAL A 513 0.12 1.51 -7.62
N SER A 514 -1.02 1.13 -8.18
CA SER A 514 -1.47 1.59 -9.50
C SER A 514 -2.07 2.99 -9.46
N THR A 515 -1.25 4.02 -9.29
CA THR A 515 -1.69 5.42 -9.34
C THR A 515 -1.91 5.86 -10.78
N PRO A 516 -3.03 6.50 -11.15
CA PRO A 516 -3.22 7.01 -12.50
C PRO A 516 -2.28 8.18 -12.81
N ARG A 517 -1.88 8.33 -14.07
CA ARG A 517 -1.11 9.48 -14.57
C ARG A 517 -1.97 10.73 -14.62
N ALA A 518 -3.20 10.60 -15.13
CA ALA A 518 -4.14 11.71 -15.22
C ALA A 518 -4.63 12.15 -13.82
N VAL A 519 -4.76 13.45 -13.64
CA VAL A 519 -5.01 14.08 -12.33
C VAL A 519 -6.23 14.99 -12.32
N ALA A 520 -6.85 15.22 -13.49
CA ALA A 520 -7.93 16.18 -13.64
C ALA A 520 -9.15 15.59 -14.36
N ALA A 521 -10.33 16.08 -13.98
CA ALA A 521 -11.60 15.81 -14.64
C ALA A 521 -12.51 17.03 -14.48
N ARG A 522 -13.53 17.15 -15.32
CA ARG A 522 -14.59 18.15 -15.12
C ARG A 522 -15.66 17.58 -14.19
N LEU A 523 -15.76 18.08 -12.97
CA LEU A 523 -16.75 17.64 -11.99
C LEU A 523 -17.86 18.69 -11.88
N VAL A 524 -18.88 18.54 -12.73
CA VAL A 524 -19.99 19.49 -12.83
C VAL A 524 -21.05 19.14 -11.78
N PRO A 525 -21.38 20.04 -10.84
CA PRO A 525 -22.45 19.75 -9.88
C PRO A 525 -23.79 19.58 -10.62
N ARG A 526 -24.49 18.48 -10.37
CA ARG A 526 -25.82 18.21 -10.96
C ARG A 526 -26.87 19.21 -10.49
N ASP A 527 -26.86 19.48 -9.19
CA ASP A 527 -27.68 20.49 -8.52
C ASP A 527 -26.90 21.07 -7.35
N ARG A 528 -26.48 22.33 -7.48
CA ARG A 528 -25.69 23.03 -6.46
C ARG A 528 -26.49 23.29 -5.19
N ALA A 529 -27.74 23.71 -5.33
CA ALA A 529 -28.58 24.06 -4.19
C ALA A 529 -28.87 22.82 -3.35
N ARG A 530 -29.25 21.71 -4.01
CA ARG A 530 -29.49 20.43 -3.34
C ARG A 530 -28.23 19.88 -2.66
N THR A 531 -27.06 20.05 -3.28
CA THR A 531 -25.79 19.61 -2.69
C THR A 531 -25.45 20.42 -1.44
N ALA A 532 -25.60 21.75 -1.50
CA ALA A 532 -25.39 22.62 -0.35
C ALA A 532 -26.39 22.34 0.79
N GLU A 533 -27.67 22.10 0.45
CA GLU A 533 -28.71 21.72 1.41
C GLU A 533 -28.39 20.38 2.10
N MET A 534 -27.97 19.37 1.35
CA MET A 534 -27.53 18.08 1.90
C MET A 534 -26.37 18.27 2.89
N LEU A 535 -25.35 19.04 2.53
CA LEU A 535 -24.21 19.33 3.40
C LEU A 535 -24.64 20.06 4.69
N ALA A 536 -25.53 21.05 4.57
CA ALA A 536 -26.06 21.78 5.73
C ALA A 536 -26.90 20.87 6.65
N LYS A 537 -27.76 20.02 6.07
CA LYS A 537 -28.58 19.06 6.83
C LYS A 537 -27.71 18.02 7.53
N ALA A 538 -26.70 17.49 6.85
CA ALA A 538 -25.73 16.57 7.43
C ALA A 538 -24.99 17.20 8.63
N ALA A 539 -24.52 18.44 8.48
CA ALA A 539 -23.85 19.16 9.57
C ALA A 539 -24.79 19.38 10.78
N ALA A 540 -26.07 19.66 10.55
CA ALA A 540 -27.07 19.80 11.61
C ALA A 540 -27.33 18.47 12.33
N VAL A 541 -27.44 17.37 11.60
CA VAL A 541 -27.60 16.01 12.17
C VAL A 541 -26.38 15.63 13.00
N GLU A 542 -25.17 15.93 12.51
CA GLU A 542 -23.92 15.66 13.23
C GLU A 542 -23.79 16.51 14.49
N ALA A 543 -24.17 17.79 14.46
CA ALA A 543 -24.22 18.65 15.64
C ALA A 543 -25.24 18.15 16.70
N ALA A 544 -26.39 17.66 16.25
CA ALA A 544 -27.42 17.07 17.12
C ALA A 544 -26.99 15.70 17.71
N ALA A 545 -26.18 14.93 16.99
CA ALA A 545 -25.60 13.68 17.48
C ALA A 545 -24.44 13.94 18.47
N GLY A 546 -23.57 14.90 18.17
CA GLY A 546 -22.43 15.31 19.00
C GLY A 546 -22.83 15.97 20.33
N THR A 547 -24.08 16.43 20.47
CA THR A 547 -24.64 16.88 21.76
C THR A 547 -25.11 15.73 22.66
N ARG A 548 -25.27 14.51 22.13
CA ARG A 548 -25.67 13.30 22.88
C ARG A 548 -24.51 12.35 23.20
N THR A 549 -23.45 12.36 22.40
CA THR A 549 -22.20 11.63 22.67
C THR A 549 -21.11 12.65 22.99
N GLY A 550 -20.75 12.78 24.27
CA GLY A 550 -19.86 13.83 24.81
C GLY A 550 -18.76 14.29 23.85
N THR A 551 -18.61 15.61 23.75
CA THR A 551 -17.63 16.31 22.91
C THR A 551 -16.20 15.94 23.27
N GLY A 552 -15.73 14.82 22.71
CA GLY A 552 -14.32 14.46 22.70
C GLY A 552 -13.55 15.35 21.71
N THR A 553 -12.52 16.03 22.21
CA THR A 553 -11.61 16.86 21.41
C THR A 553 -10.98 16.01 20.30
N VAL A 554 -11.10 16.42 19.03
CA VAL A 554 -10.24 15.89 17.95
C VAL A 554 -8.81 16.06 18.42
N ILE A 555 -7.95 15.05 18.25
CA ILE A 555 -6.54 15.23 18.59
C ILE A 555 -6.01 16.35 17.70
N GLY A 556 -5.86 17.54 18.30
CA GLY A 556 -5.51 18.74 17.57
C GLY A 556 -4.19 18.56 16.83
N THR A 557 -4.09 19.17 15.66
CA THR A 557 -2.90 19.11 14.82
C THR A 557 -1.71 19.87 15.40
N GLY A 558 -1.88 20.57 16.53
CA GLY A 558 -0.79 21.20 17.27
C GLY A 558 0.16 20.19 17.92
N LEU A 559 1.40 20.15 17.44
CA LEU A 559 2.54 19.58 18.16
C LEU A 559 3.52 20.70 18.50
N SER A 560 3.97 20.75 19.74
CA SER A 560 5.09 21.59 20.16
C SER A 560 6.39 21.19 19.45
N SER A 561 7.38 22.09 19.39
CA SER A 561 8.67 21.80 18.76
C SER A 561 9.41 20.58 19.34
N ARG A 562 9.12 20.21 20.61
CA ARG A 562 9.64 19.02 21.30
C ARG A 562 8.94 17.72 20.90
N GLU A 563 7.72 17.80 20.38
CA GLU A 563 6.94 16.64 19.91
C GLU A 563 7.20 16.30 18.43
N LYS A 564 7.97 17.14 17.72
CA LYS A 564 8.42 16.91 16.35
C LYS A 564 9.43 15.76 16.31
N TRP A 565 8.95 14.55 16.07
CA TRP A 565 9.74 13.31 16.04
C TRP A 565 10.91 13.31 15.04
N TRP A 566 10.86 14.15 14.02
CA TRP A 566 11.94 14.31 13.05
C TRP A 566 13.12 15.14 13.57
N ASN A 567 12.97 15.82 14.71
CA ASN A 567 14.05 16.54 15.39
C ASN A 567 14.84 15.63 16.35
N ASN A 568 14.26 14.53 16.82
CA ASN A 568 14.86 13.64 17.83
C ASN A 568 15.96 12.71 17.28
N GLY A 569 16.41 12.94 16.03
CA GLY A 569 17.43 12.13 15.35
C GLY A 569 18.86 12.68 15.42
N ARG A 570 19.09 13.85 16.06
CA ARG A 570 20.43 14.45 16.20
C ARG A 570 21.05 14.35 17.60
N GLU A 571 20.32 13.89 18.60
CA GLU A 571 20.86 13.71 19.95
C GLU A 571 21.27 12.25 20.19
N SER A 572 22.55 11.94 19.90
CA SER A 572 23.42 11.03 20.70
C SER A 572 24.67 10.61 19.93
N THR A 573 25.72 11.45 19.92
CA THR A 573 27.12 10.96 19.84
C THR A 573 28.16 11.87 20.51
N ASP A 574 27.79 12.93 21.24
CA ASP A 574 28.78 13.68 22.04
C ASP A 574 28.41 13.68 23.52
N GLY A 575 28.69 12.55 24.14
CA GLY A 575 28.91 12.48 25.58
C GLY A 575 30.28 13.07 25.90
N ARG A 576 30.36 14.40 25.99
CA ARG A 576 31.36 15.08 26.83
C ARG A 576 30.63 16.11 27.66
N GLY A 577 30.55 15.82 28.96
CA GLY A 577 30.12 16.78 29.95
C GLY A 577 31.02 18.01 29.88
N ASN A 578 30.40 19.18 29.86
CA ASN A 578 31.02 20.39 30.34
C ASN A 578 30.51 20.61 31.76
N GLU A 579 31.34 20.23 32.72
CA GLU A 579 31.44 20.96 33.98
C GLU A 579 32.07 22.32 33.66
N ALA A 580 31.34 23.41 33.92
CA ALA A 580 31.91 24.70 34.29
C ALA A 580 30.79 25.60 34.83
N GLU A 581 31.04 26.06 36.07
CA GLU A 581 30.33 27.02 36.93
C GLU A 581 29.07 26.56 37.68
#